data_AF-A0A9P5NHK0-F1
#
_entry.id   AF-A0A9P5NHK0-F1
#
_cell.length_a   1.000
_cell.length_b   1.000
_cell.length_c   1.000
_cell.angle_alpha   90.00
_cell.angle_beta   90.00
_cell.angle_gamma   90.00
#
_symmetry.space_group_name_H-M   'P 1'
#
loop_
_entity.id
_entity.type
_entity.pdbx_description
1 polymer ?
#
loop_
_entity_poly.entity_id
_entity_poly.type
_entity_poly.pdbx_seq_one_letter_code
_entity_poly.pdbx_strand_id
1 'polypeptide(L)'
;MDPLIKRAMLEVMSEDNVSPPDSFIPGDVVVSLDGNLNLQYGDLASVACHQNTNGDDVYHIIANAEDGSYGLEIDLIPRKPPVSHGANGVVQGDLVSPDDGMYYCFVPRCDVSGTIRIDNSAVAVDPEHSMGWYDREFGGGIRKWYEGSTKSTESSWKWASAQLSNGWDLTVYTLWDADIYNGELVIRDKRAIAISPEGTRIECDDHSFEPLQTWTSMMTLNDYGTKWTLVVPQMGLDVLVEASIDRQEFRTLCAGRGYWEGRVSITGTMDGTPVSGLGFVENVPAQFVTKFENYMKRIGRLTGKEVSKLYPDHLIDSRHAMEIMGFQSQAEMATKPLDGTYLSPLRFTEDARLDVLYEHYFAPVRHLTDRGGKSWRS
;
A
#
# COMPACT_ATOMS: atom_id res chain seq x y z
N MET A 1 10.49 -11.26 -19.46
CA MET A 1 11.30 -10.04 -19.37
C MET A 1 12.14 -9.89 -20.63
N ASP A 2 12.49 -8.68 -21.03
CA ASP A 2 13.48 -8.46 -22.10
C ASP A 2 14.81 -9.19 -21.75
N PRO A 3 15.42 -9.94 -22.68
CA PRO A 3 16.64 -10.70 -22.40
C PRO A 3 17.84 -9.86 -21.93
N LEU A 4 17.94 -8.60 -22.38
CA LEU A 4 19.02 -7.69 -21.98
C LEU A 4 18.79 -7.17 -20.56
N ILE A 5 17.55 -6.81 -20.22
CA ILE A 5 17.20 -6.42 -18.84
C ILE A 5 17.47 -7.59 -17.89
N LYS A 6 17.04 -8.81 -18.25
CA LYS A 6 17.32 -10.02 -17.47
C LYS A 6 18.82 -10.19 -17.24
N ARG A 7 19.64 -10.07 -18.29
CA ARG A 7 21.10 -10.23 -18.19
C ARG A 7 21.71 -9.19 -17.26
N ALA A 8 21.36 -7.92 -17.43
CA ALA A 8 21.85 -6.83 -16.58
C ALA A 8 21.49 -7.04 -15.11
N MET A 9 20.25 -7.47 -14.82
CA MET A 9 19.83 -7.77 -13.44
C MET A 9 20.62 -8.95 -12.84
N LEU A 10 20.85 -10.02 -13.61
CA LEU A 10 21.65 -11.15 -13.14
C LEU A 10 23.11 -10.78 -12.90
N GLU A 11 23.68 -9.92 -13.73
CA GLU A 11 25.04 -9.38 -13.56
C GLU A 11 25.15 -8.58 -12.26
N VAL A 12 24.24 -7.64 -12.04
CA VAL A 12 24.16 -6.84 -10.81
C VAL A 12 23.99 -7.72 -9.56
N MET A 13 23.14 -8.75 -9.63
CA MET A 13 22.96 -9.71 -8.53
C MET A 13 24.23 -10.54 -8.28
N SER A 14 24.98 -10.91 -9.32
CA SER A 14 26.19 -11.73 -9.18
C SER A 14 27.38 -10.97 -8.57
N GLU A 15 27.30 -9.65 -8.52
CA GLU A 15 28.31 -8.76 -7.94
C GLU A 15 27.92 -8.27 -6.53
N ASP A 16 26.93 -8.90 -5.88
CA ASP A 16 26.38 -8.49 -4.58
C ASP A 16 25.89 -7.03 -4.53
N ASN A 17 25.48 -6.48 -5.69
CA ASN A 17 25.14 -5.07 -5.85
C ASN A 17 23.63 -4.84 -6.04
N VAL A 18 22.81 -5.53 -5.24
CA VAL A 18 21.35 -5.36 -5.30
C VAL A 18 20.98 -3.95 -4.85
N SER A 19 20.12 -3.28 -5.61
CA SER A 19 19.69 -1.92 -5.29
C SER A 19 18.68 -1.93 -4.13
N PRO A 20 18.85 -1.05 -3.12
CA PRO A 20 17.88 -0.89 -2.04
C PRO A 20 16.46 -0.59 -2.58
N PRO A 21 15.39 -1.04 -1.89
CA PRO A 21 15.41 -1.63 -0.55
C PRO A 21 15.72 -3.13 -0.49
N ASP A 22 15.92 -3.80 -1.64
CA ASP A 22 16.24 -5.22 -1.66
C ASP A 22 17.69 -5.47 -1.22
N SER A 23 17.89 -6.54 -0.44
CA SER A 23 19.21 -7.06 -0.09
C SER A 23 19.19 -8.59 -0.11
N PHE A 24 20.37 -9.22 -0.11
CA PHE A 24 20.46 -10.66 0.06
C PHE A 24 20.22 -11.02 1.52
N ILE A 25 19.46 -12.10 1.76
CA ILE A 25 19.27 -12.64 3.11
C ILE A 25 20.62 -13.25 3.56
N PRO A 26 21.26 -12.73 4.62
CA PRO A 26 22.52 -13.26 5.11
C PRO A 26 22.29 -14.55 5.91
N GLY A 27 22.99 -15.63 5.53
CA GLY A 27 22.86 -16.93 6.19
C GLY A 27 21.81 -17.83 5.56
N ASP A 28 21.51 -18.94 6.22
CA ASP A 28 20.64 -19.98 5.68
C ASP A 28 19.16 -19.63 5.85
N VAL A 29 18.36 -19.93 4.83
CA VAL A 29 16.89 -19.88 4.92
C VAL A 29 16.39 -21.26 5.30
N VAL A 30 15.64 -21.35 6.40
CA VAL A 30 15.07 -22.60 6.91
C VAL A 30 13.55 -22.52 6.89
N VAL A 31 12.93 -23.53 6.31
CA VAL A 31 11.47 -23.70 6.30
C VAL A 31 11.17 -25.07 6.87
N SER A 32 10.47 -25.11 8.00
CA SER A 32 9.99 -26.37 8.55
C SER A 32 8.86 -26.93 7.67
N LEU A 33 8.93 -28.23 7.38
CA LEU A 33 7.93 -28.95 6.58
C LEU A 33 6.96 -29.76 7.46
N ASP A 34 7.21 -29.83 8.76
CA ASP A 34 6.53 -30.67 9.73
C ASP A 34 6.34 -29.96 11.08
N GLY A 35 5.19 -30.18 11.71
CA GLY A 35 4.86 -29.53 12.98
C GLY A 35 4.33 -28.10 12.81
N ASN A 36 4.66 -27.23 13.75
CA ASN A 36 4.16 -25.86 13.77
C ASN A 36 4.89 -24.98 12.76
N LEU A 37 4.27 -23.84 12.41
CA LEU A 37 4.90 -22.83 11.56
C LEU A 37 6.27 -22.44 12.14
N ASN A 38 7.32 -22.59 11.35
CA ASN A 38 8.67 -22.15 11.69
C ASN A 38 9.44 -21.80 10.41
N LEU A 39 9.63 -20.50 10.21
CA LEU A 39 10.33 -19.90 9.09
C LEU A 39 11.50 -19.09 9.64
N GLN A 40 12.70 -19.31 9.10
CA GLN A 40 13.90 -18.53 9.41
C GLN A 40 14.48 -18.01 8.11
N TYR A 41 14.77 -16.72 8.07
CA TYR A 41 15.37 -16.02 6.94
C TYR A 41 16.71 -15.47 7.36
N GLY A 42 17.72 -16.35 7.37
CA GLY A 42 19.05 -15.98 7.81
C GLY A 42 19.07 -15.48 9.25
N ASP A 43 19.87 -14.47 9.52
CA ASP A 43 19.92 -13.83 10.85
C ASP A 43 18.92 -12.65 10.99
N LEU A 44 18.21 -12.31 9.92
CA LEU A 44 17.41 -11.08 9.86
C LEU A 44 15.99 -11.25 10.35
N ALA A 45 15.32 -12.36 10.00
CA ALA A 45 13.91 -12.51 10.27
C ALA A 45 13.50 -13.94 10.57
N SER A 46 12.43 -14.09 11.35
CA SER A 46 11.80 -15.37 11.64
C SER A 46 10.31 -15.21 11.92
N VAL A 47 9.56 -16.28 11.65
CA VAL A 47 8.15 -16.42 12.02
C VAL A 47 7.96 -17.81 12.59
N ALA A 48 7.62 -17.89 13.87
CA ALA A 48 7.41 -19.15 14.57
C ALA A 48 6.07 -19.16 15.30
N CYS A 49 5.36 -20.28 15.24
CA CYS A 49 4.16 -20.51 16.04
C CYS A 49 4.45 -21.48 17.18
N HIS A 50 4.12 -21.06 18.40
CA HIS A 50 4.23 -21.87 19.61
C HIS A 50 3.02 -21.66 20.51
N GLN A 51 2.84 -22.49 21.53
CA GLN A 51 1.75 -22.32 22.50
C GLN A 51 2.26 -21.66 23.77
N ASN A 52 1.52 -20.67 24.27
CA ASN A 52 1.80 -20.06 25.57
C ASN A 52 1.35 -20.97 26.72
N THR A 53 1.57 -20.53 27.97
CA THR A 53 1.18 -21.29 29.16
C THR A 53 -0.33 -21.49 29.33
N ASN A 54 -1.14 -20.67 28.67
CA ASN A 54 -2.60 -20.79 28.67
C ASN A 54 -3.11 -21.75 27.58
N GLY A 55 -2.22 -22.21 26.70
CA GLY A 55 -2.55 -23.05 25.55
C GLY A 55 -2.99 -22.28 24.31
N ASP A 56 -2.84 -20.96 24.29
CA ASP A 56 -3.12 -20.15 23.11
C ASP A 56 -1.95 -20.23 22.13
N ASP A 57 -2.26 -20.26 20.84
CA ASP A 57 -1.25 -20.14 19.79
C ASP A 57 -0.68 -18.70 19.77
N VAL A 58 0.63 -18.59 19.66
CA VAL A 58 1.38 -17.33 19.59
C VAL A 58 2.28 -17.36 18.36
N TYR A 59 2.07 -16.41 17.46
CA TYR A 59 2.93 -16.17 16.32
C TYR A 59 4.00 -15.16 16.72
N HIS A 60 5.20 -15.64 16.98
CA HIS A 60 6.37 -14.83 17.28
C HIS A 60 7.06 -14.44 15.99
N ILE A 61 7.22 -13.13 15.77
CA ILE A 61 7.75 -12.55 14.54
C ILE A 61 8.93 -11.67 14.90
N ILE A 62 10.08 -11.97 14.29
CA ILE A 62 11.27 -11.12 14.33
C ILE A 62 11.58 -10.66 12.91
N ALA A 63 11.88 -9.38 12.73
CA ALA A 63 12.47 -8.86 11.50
C ALA A 63 13.40 -7.69 11.80
N ASN A 64 14.61 -7.72 11.27
CA ASN A 64 15.64 -6.72 11.52
C ASN A 64 16.25 -6.23 10.21
N ALA A 65 16.51 -4.93 10.11
CA ALA A 65 17.42 -4.39 9.12
C ALA A 65 18.85 -4.88 9.39
N GLU A 66 19.65 -5.08 8.35
CA GLU A 66 21.04 -5.56 8.47
C GLU A 66 21.92 -4.67 9.36
N ASP A 67 21.72 -3.36 9.30
CA ASP A 67 22.45 -2.38 10.11
C ASP A 67 21.89 -2.23 11.54
N GLY A 68 20.81 -2.94 11.86
CA GLY A 68 20.13 -2.87 13.15
C GLY A 68 19.38 -1.56 13.40
N SER A 69 19.27 -0.65 12.43
CA SER A 69 18.61 0.65 12.63
C SER A 69 17.09 0.52 12.77
N TYR A 70 16.49 -0.44 12.06
CA TYR A 70 15.08 -0.78 12.11
C TYR A 70 14.86 -2.25 12.49
N GLY A 71 13.74 -2.54 13.14
CA GLY A 71 13.32 -3.91 13.36
C GLY A 71 12.04 -4.03 14.18
N LEU A 72 11.56 -5.24 14.33
CA LEU A 72 10.44 -5.60 15.17
C LEU A 72 10.67 -6.98 15.78
N GLU A 73 10.21 -7.14 17.00
CA GLU A 73 10.03 -8.41 17.69
C GLU A 73 8.65 -8.34 18.34
N ILE A 74 7.69 -9.03 17.74
CA ILE A 74 6.29 -8.95 18.13
C ILE A 74 5.68 -10.34 18.26
N ASP A 75 4.72 -10.44 19.16
CA ASP A 75 3.84 -11.59 19.29
C ASP A 75 2.45 -11.23 18.78
N LEU A 76 1.87 -12.12 17.97
CA LEU A 76 0.46 -12.08 17.61
C LEU A 76 -0.27 -13.21 18.30
N ILE A 77 -1.29 -12.88 19.11
CA ILE A 77 -2.15 -13.86 19.77
C ILE A 77 -3.55 -13.78 19.14
N PRO A 78 -4.03 -14.81 18.43
CA PRO A 78 -5.34 -14.80 17.79
C PRO A 78 -6.48 -14.54 18.77
N ARG A 79 -7.38 -13.61 18.43
CA ARG A 79 -8.67 -13.41 19.12
C ARG A 79 -9.83 -14.12 18.44
N LYS A 80 -9.63 -14.59 17.22
CA LYS A 80 -10.61 -15.30 16.40
C LYS A 80 -9.96 -16.53 15.78
N PRO A 81 -10.73 -17.60 15.51
CA PRO A 81 -10.20 -18.77 14.83
C PRO A 81 -9.72 -18.40 13.42
N PRO A 82 -8.78 -19.17 12.84
CA PRO A 82 -8.42 -19.03 11.43
C PRO A 82 -9.65 -19.20 10.54
N VAL A 83 -9.77 -18.31 9.56
CA VAL A 83 -10.85 -18.27 8.59
C VAL A 83 -10.31 -18.60 7.21
N SER A 84 -11.03 -19.43 6.47
CA SER A 84 -10.67 -19.79 5.11
C SER A 84 -11.18 -18.76 4.10
N HIS A 85 -10.30 -18.38 3.16
CA HIS A 85 -10.73 -17.87 1.86
C HIS A 85 -11.27 -19.01 0.99
N GLY A 86 -11.94 -18.66 -0.11
CA GLY A 86 -12.43 -19.61 -1.10
C GLY A 86 -13.30 -20.75 -0.52
N ALA A 87 -13.29 -21.89 -1.19
CA ALA A 87 -14.02 -23.08 -0.76
C ALA A 87 -13.14 -23.91 0.18
N ASN A 88 -13.35 -23.77 1.50
CA ASN A 88 -12.58 -24.45 2.54
C ASN A 88 -11.06 -24.24 2.42
N GLY A 89 -10.66 -23.03 2.06
CA GLY A 89 -9.26 -22.61 1.93
C GLY A 89 -8.75 -22.71 0.51
N VAL A 90 -9.43 -23.41 -0.39
CA VAL A 90 -9.00 -23.52 -1.79
C VAL A 90 -9.50 -22.31 -2.57
N VAL A 91 -8.57 -21.49 -3.04
CA VAL A 91 -8.79 -20.45 -4.03
C VAL A 91 -8.37 -21.02 -5.38
N GLN A 92 -9.34 -21.19 -6.27
CA GLN A 92 -9.10 -21.87 -7.55
C GLN A 92 -8.38 -20.94 -8.52
N GLY A 93 -7.36 -21.47 -9.22
CA GLY A 93 -6.76 -20.80 -10.37
C GLY A 93 -7.79 -20.65 -11.50
N ASP A 94 -7.56 -19.71 -12.43
CA ASP A 94 -8.47 -19.53 -13.55
C ASP A 94 -8.41 -20.71 -14.55
N LEU A 95 -9.40 -20.81 -15.46
CA LEU A 95 -9.48 -21.91 -16.44
C LEU A 95 -8.25 -21.99 -17.37
N VAL A 96 -7.50 -20.89 -17.50
CA VAL A 96 -6.33 -20.77 -18.37
C VAL A 96 -5.04 -21.04 -17.57
N SER A 97 -5.08 -20.95 -16.24
CA SER A 97 -3.96 -21.18 -15.33
C SER A 97 -4.44 -21.83 -14.03
N PRO A 98 -4.92 -23.09 -14.10
CA PRO A 98 -5.40 -23.81 -12.94
C PRO A 98 -4.30 -24.00 -11.87
N ASP A 99 -3.03 -24.02 -12.29
CA ASP A 99 -1.87 -24.11 -11.40
C ASP A 99 -1.66 -22.84 -10.55
N ASP A 100 -2.30 -21.71 -10.88
CA ASP A 100 -2.29 -20.51 -10.04
C ASP A 100 -3.20 -20.65 -8.80
N GLY A 101 -3.89 -21.79 -8.63
CA GLY A 101 -4.68 -22.07 -7.44
C GLY A 101 -3.84 -22.20 -6.17
N MET A 102 -4.36 -21.71 -5.06
CA MET A 102 -3.66 -21.63 -3.78
C MET A 102 -4.55 -22.07 -2.61
N TYR A 103 -3.92 -22.44 -1.51
CA TYR A 103 -4.56 -22.49 -0.21
C TYR A 103 -4.38 -21.14 0.50
N TYR A 104 -5.49 -20.60 1.01
CA TYR A 104 -5.52 -19.31 1.68
C TYR A 104 -6.40 -19.38 2.93
N CYS A 105 -5.78 -19.19 4.09
CA CYS A 105 -6.46 -18.88 5.35
C CYS A 105 -5.87 -17.63 6.00
N PHE A 106 -6.63 -17.04 6.93
CA PHE A 106 -6.23 -15.83 7.63
C PHE A 106 -6.74 -15.79 9.06
N VAL A 107 -6.06 -15.05 9.92
CA VAL A 107 -6.51 -14.71 11.27
C VAL A 107 -6.86 -13.22 11.27
N PRO A 108 -8.17 -12.88 11.33
CA PRO A 108 -8.62 -11.51 11.08
C PRO A 108 -8.32 -10.55 12.23
N ARG A 109 -7.93 -11.07 13.40
CA ARG A 109 -7.73 -10.26 14.61
C ARG A 109 -6.79 -10.94 15.58
N CYS A 110 -5.69 -10.27 15.88
CA CYS A 110 -4.73 -10.68 16.89
C CYS A 110 -4.47 -9.55 17.89
N ASP A 111 -4.30 -9.92 19.15
CA ASP A 111 -3.57 -9.09 20.11
C ASP A 111 -2.11 -8.96 19.66
N VAL A 112 -1.53 -7.77 19.85
CA VAL A 112 -0.14 -7.48 19.49
C VAL A 112 0.61 -7.00 20.72
N SER A 113 1.75 -7.62 20.98
CA SER A 113 2.70 -7.18 22.00
C SER A 113 4.12 -7.27 21.46
N GLY A 114 5.06 -6.61 22.15
CA GLY A 114 6.48 -6.67 21.80
C GLY A 114 7.08 -5.29 21.63
N THR A 115 8.10 -5.20 20.78
CA THR A 115 8.91 -3.99 20.61
C THR A 115 9.18 -3.74 19.13
N ILE A 116 9.15 -2.47 18.73
CA ILE A 116 9.58 -1.98 17.43
C ILE A 116 10.81 -1.11 17.63
N ARG A 117 11.77 -1.17 16.71
CA ARG A 117 12.97 -0.35 16.68
C ARG A 117 12.94 0.55 15.44
N ILE A 118 13.11 1.84 15.66
CA ILE A 118 13.11 2.89 14.63
C ILE A 118 14.30 3.80 14.91
N ASP A 119 15.21 3.97 13.95
CA ASP A 119 16.44 4.76 14.11
C ASP A 119 17.20 4.43 15.41
N ASN A 120 17.41 3.13 15.66
CA ASN A 120 18.03 2.57 16.87
C ASN A 120 17.28 2.81 18.20
N SER A 121 16.10 3.42 18.16
CA SER A 121 15.27 3.65 19.34
C SER A 121 14.21 2.56 19.47
N ALA A 122 14.24 1.82 20.58
CA ALA A 122 13.25 0.81 20.90
C ALA A 122 11.99 1.44 21.51
N VAL A 123 10.83 1.06 20.99
CA VAL A 123 9.51 1.52 21.42
C VAL A 123 8.64 0.29 21.65
N ALA A 124 8.06 0.17 22.85
CA ALA A 124 7.12 -0.90 23.14
C ALA A 124 5.82 -0.70 22.34
N VAL A 125 5.26 -1.79 21.83
CA VAL A 125 3.94 -1.78 21.21
C VAL A 125 2.91 -1.43 22.28
N ASP A 126 1.97 -0.53 21.95
CA ASP A 126 0.80 -0.26 22.78
C ASP A 126 -0.29 -1.31 22.48
N PRO A 127 -0.52 -2.27 23.38
CA PRO A 127 -1.47 -3.36 23.13
C PRO A 127 -2.93 -2.89 23.12
N GLU A 128 -3.26 -1.73 23.68
CA GLU A 128 -4.64 -1.22 23.72
C GLU A 128 -5.08 -0.63 22.38
N HIS A 129 -4.12 -0.08 21.62
CA HIS A 129 -4.37 0.64 20.37
C HIS A 129 -3.75 -0.04 19.13
N SER A 130 -3.18 -1.23 19.30
CA SER A 130 -2.60 -2.04 18.24
C SER A 130 -3.42 -3.28 17.96
N MET A 131 -3.40 -3.74 16.72
CA MET A 131 -4.12 -4.95 16.33
C MET A 131 -3.43 -5.60 15.14
N GLY A 132 -3.36 -6.93 15.15
CA GLY A 132 -2.70 -7.73 14.13
C GLY A 132 -3.71 -8.37 13.20
N TRP A 133 -3.30 -8.53 11.94
CA TRP A 133 -3.94 -9.36 10.93
C TRP A 133 -2.88 -10.29 10.37
N TYR A 134 -3.20 -11.56 10.16
CA TYR A 134 -2.25 -12.53 9.62
C TYR A 134 -2.87 -13.32 8.48
N ASP A 135 -2.31 -13.18 7.28
CA ASP A 135 -2.65 -13.99 6.11
C ASP A 135 -1.63 -15.11 5.92
N ARG A 136 -2.13 -16.29 5.51
CA ARG A 136 -1.32 -17.42 5.12
C ARG A 136 -1.79 -17.97 3.78
N GLU A 137 -0.96 -17.73 2.78
CA GLU A 137 -1.14 -18.20 1.42
C GLU A 137 -0.02 -19.20 1.06
N PHE A 138 -0.36 -20.35 0.50
CA PHE A 138 0.63 -21.30 0.00
C PHE A 138 0.10 -22.13 -1.17
N GLY A 139 1.01 -22.51 -2.06
CA GLY A 139 0.66 -23.05 -3.37
C GLY A 139 0.74 -21.98 -4.44
N GLY A 140 0.00 -22.17 -5.53
CA GLY A 140 0.12 -21.33 -6.73
C GLY A 140 1.35 -21.65 -7.57
N GLY A 141 1.29 -21.25 -8.84
CA GLY A 141 2.41 -21.40 -9.77
C GLY A 141 3.55 -20.46 -9.38
N ILE A 142 4.72 -21.01 -9.05
CA ILE A 142 5.92 -20.20 -8.87
C ILE A 142 6.35 -19.66 -10.24
N ARG A 143 5.96 -18.42 -10.54
CA ARG A 143 6.42 -17.73 -11.74
C ARG A 143 7.80 -17.16 -11.48
N LYS A 144 8.78 -17.59 -12.27
CA LYS A 144 10.10 -16.98 -12.23
C LYS A 144 9.99 -15.53 -12.68
N TRP A 145 10.47 -14.60 -11.86
CA TRP A 145 10.45 -13.16 -12.14
C TRP A 145 11.01 -12.78 -13.52
N TYR A 146 11.92 -13.59 -14.06
CA TYR A 146 12.55 -13.37 -15.37
C TYR A 146 11.79 -13.95 -16.56
N GLU A 147 10.85 -14.87 -16.34
CA GLU A 147 10.04 -15.45 -17.41
C GLU A 147 9.01 -14.40 -17.86
N GLY A 148 9.01 -14.06 -19.15
CA GLY A 148 8.07 -13.09 -19.68
C GLY A 148 6.66 -13.67 -19.69
N SER A 149 5.67 -12.84 -19.34
CA SER A 149 4.28 -13.20 -19.60
C SER A 149 4.11 -13.45 -21.10
N THR A 150 3.59 -14.62 -21.45
CA THR A 150 3.11 -14.93 -22.81
C THR A 150 1.64 -14.53 -22.98
N LYS A 151 0.99 -14.03 -21.92
CA LYS A 151 -0.41 -13.65 -21.89
C LYS A 151 -0.59 -12.21 -22.41
N SER A 152 -1.71 -11.97 -23.09
CA SER A 152 -2.17 -10.62 -23.45
C SER A 152 -2.87 -9.91 -22.28
N THR A 153 -2.98 -10.56 -21.12
CA THR A 153 -3.54 -9.98 -19.91
C THR A 153 -2.56 -10.06 -18.74
N GLU A 154 -2.62 -9.06 -17.86
CA GLU A 154 -1.96 -9.07 -16.56
C GLU A 154 -3.01 -9.04 -15.44
N SER A 155 -2.73 -9.76 -14.35
CA SER A 155 -3.59 -9.72 -13.17
C SER A 155 -3.22 -8.53 -12.29
N SER A 156 -4.25 -7.80 -11.86
CA SER A 156 -4.18 -6.70 -10.91
C SER A 156 -5.26 -6.90 -9.86
N TRP A 157 -5.08 -6.35 -8.66
CA TRP A 157 -6.06 -6.50 -7.59
C TRP A 157 -5.98 -5.37 -6.58
N LYS A 158 -7.07 -5.24 -5.84
CA LYS A 158 -7.15 -4.43 -4.64
C LYS A 158 -7.74 -5.29 -3.55
N TRP A 159 -7.04 -5.38 -2.45
CA TRP A 159 -7.44 -6.10 -1.25
C TRP A 159 -7.49 -5.11 -0.08
N ALA A 160 -8.39 -5.33 0.86
CA ALA A 160 -8.48 -4.58 2.09
C ALA A 160 -8.86 -5.48 3.25
N SER A 161 -8.18 -5.32 4.38
CA SER A 161 -8.67 -5.77 5.67
C SER A 161 -9.27 -4.60 6.46
N ALA A 162 -10.25 -4.90 7.29
CA ALA A 162 -10.90 -3.93 8.15
C ALA A 162 -11.26 -4.57 9.49
N GLN A 163 -10.78 -4.01 10.58
CA GLN A 163 -11.06 -4.47 11.94
C GLN A 163 -11.87 -3.38 12.66
N LEU A 164 -13.18 -3.58 12.71
CA LEU A 164 -14.13 -2.59 13.19
C LEU A 164 -14.25 -2.59 14.72
N SER A 165 -14.66 -1.45 15.27
CA SER A 165 -14.80 -1.17 16.70
C SER A 165 -15.92 -1.96 17.36
N ASN A 166 -16.91 -2.39 16.59
CA ASN A 166 -18.00 -3.25 17.04
C ASN A 166 -17.62 -4.74 17.04
N GLY A 167 -16.34 -5.08 16.80
CA GLY A 167 -15.82 -6.44 16.82
C GLY A 167 -15.99 -7.21 15.51
N TRP A 168 -16.61 -6.62 14.48
CA TRP A 168 -16.63 -7.19 13.15
C TRP A 168 -15.27 -7.01 12.45
N ASP A 169 -14.86 -8.02 11.68
CA ASP A 169 -13.69 -7.92 10.81
C ASP A 169 -14.10 -8.23 9.36
N LEU A 170 -13.41 -7.65 8.39
CA LEU A 170 -13.66 -7.88 6.98
C LEU A 170 -12.36 -8.07 6.22
N THR A 171 -12.41 -8.96 5.23
CA THR A 171 -11.48 -8.97 4.08
C THR A 171 -12.31 -8.71 2.83
N VAL A 172 -11.86 -7.79 1.98
CA VAL A 172 -12.54 -7.38 0.75
C VAL A 172 -11.53 -7.35 -0.36
N TYR A 173 -11.84 -7.98 -1.49
CA TYR A 173 -10.96 -7.91 -2.64
C TYR A 173 -11.74 -7.80 -3.95
N THR A 174 -11.12 -7.15 -4.93
CA THR A 174 -11.49 -7.25 -6.35
C THR A 174 -10.24 -7.58 -7.16
N LEU A 175 -10.32 -8.59 -8.01
CA LEU A 175 -9.29 -8.95 -8.99
C LEU A 175 -9.75 -8.54 -10.39
N TRP A 176 -8.83 -7.98 -11.16
CA TRP A 176 -9.02 -7.64 -12.56
C TRP A 176 -8.00 -8.34 -13.45
N ASP A 177 -8.45 -8.70 -14.65
CA ASP A 177 -7.60 -8.94 -15.79
C ASP A 177 -7.50 -7.66 -16.62
N ALA A 178 -6.28 -7.15 -16.78
CA ALA A 178 -5.98 -5.98 -17.57
C ALA A 178 -5.38 -6.38 -18.91
N ASP A 179 -5.97 -5.97 -20.03
CA ASP A 179 -5.38 -6.16 -21.36
C ASP A 179 -4.14 -5.27 -21.52
N ILE A 180 -3.00 -5.86 -21.85
CA ILE A 180 -1.70 -5.15 -21.89
C ILE A 180 -1.54 -4.22 -23.11
N TYR A 181 -2.44 -4.29 -24.09
CA TYR A 181 -2.38 -3.49 -25.31
C TYR A 181 -3.27 -2.26 -25.26
N ASN A 182 -4.49 -2.42 -24.71
CA ASN A 182 -5.49 -1.35 -24.65
C ASN A 182 -5.79 -0.85 -23.21
N GLY A 183 -5.39 -1.59 -22.17
CA GLY A 183 -5.61 -1.25 -20.76
C GLY A 183 -7.03 -1.52 -20.24
N GLU A 184 -7.85 -2.25 -20.99
CA GLU A 184 -9.20 -2.64 -20.57
C GLU A 184 -9.14 -3.55 -19.33
N LEU A 185 -9.91 -3.20 -18.31
CA LEU A 185 -10.01 -3.97 -17.06
C LEU A 185 -11.31 -4.77 -17.05
N VAL A 186 -11.19 -6.08 -16.88
CA VAL A 186 -12.32 -6.99 -16.68
C VAL A 186 -12.26 -7.53 -15.26
N ILE A 187 -13.33 -7.36 -14.48
CA ILE A 187 -13.42 -7.97 -13.15
C ILE A 187 -13.45 -9.48 -13.33
N ARG A 188 -12.42 -10.15 -12.79
CA ARG A 188 -12.31 -11.61 -12.77
C ARG A 188 -13.09 -12.21 -11.61
N ASP A 189 -12.87 -11.66 -10.41
CA ASP A 189 -13.54 -12.08 -9.19
C ASP A 189 -13.58 -10.91 -8.20
N LYS A 190 -14.57 -10.91 -7.32
CA LYS A 190 -14.66 -9.98 -6.21
C LYS A 190 -15.42 -10.62 -5.06
N ARG A 191 -14.99 -10.37 -3.83
CA ARG A 191 -15.69 -10.85 -2.64
C ARG A 191 -15.46 -9.95 -1.44
N ALA A 192 -16.45 -9.91 -0.55
CA ALA A 192 -16.28 -9.45 0.81
C ALA A 192 -16.57 -10.61 1.76
N ILE A 193 -15.68 -10.88 2.70
CA ILE A 193 -15.88 -11.88 3.75
C ILE A 193 -15.89 -11.13 5.07
N ALA A 194 -17.02 -11.15 5.76
CA ALA A 194 -17.20 -10.56 7.07
C ALA A 194 -17.11 -11.64 8.15
N ILE A 195 -16.54 -11.28 9.29
CA ILE A 195 -16.33 -12.16 10.44
C ILE A 195 -16.96 -11.47 11.64
N SER A 196 -18.07 -12.02 12.12
CA SER A 196 -18.78 -11.54 13.31
C SER A 196 -17.87 -11.50 14.56
N PRO A 197 -18.22 -10.75 15.60
CA PRO A 197 -17.50 -10.76 16.87
C PRO A 197 -17.30 -12.18 17.44
N GLU A 198 -18.26 -13.07 17.21
CA GLU A 198 -18.24 -14.47 17.64
C GLU A 198 -17.41 -15.40 16.73
N GLY A 199 -16.83 -14.87 15.64
CA GLY A 199 -16.00 -15.65 14.71
C GLY A 199 -16.76 -16.33 13.57
N THR A 200 -18.08 -16.11 13.44
CA THR A 200 -18.86 -16.63 12.30
C THR A 200 -18.49 -15.91 11.01
N ARG A 201 -18.12 -16.69 9.99
CA ARG A 201 -17.81 -16.25 8.62
C ARG A 201 -19.10 -16.03 7.81
N ILE A 202 -19.23 -14.86 7.19
CA ILE A 202 -20.31 -14.49 6.28
C ILE A 202 -19.66 -14.04 4.97
N GLU A 203 -20.07 -14.66 3.88
CA GLU A 203 -19.58 -14.30 2.55
C GLU A 203 -20.60 -13.41 1.85
N CYS A 204 -20.11 -12.34 1.24
CA CYS A 204 -20.87 -11.35 0.51
C CYS A 204 -20.34 -11.27 -0.93
N ASP A 205 -21.25 -11.41 -1.90
CA ASP A 205 -20.91 -11.44 -3.33
C ASP A 205 -20.76 -10.05 -3.93
N ASP A 206 -21.23 -9.02 -3.22
CA ASP A 206 -21.25 -7.64 -3.73
C ASP A 206 -20.62 -6.66 -2.75
N HIS A 207 -19.84 -5.74 -3.31
CA HIS A 207 -19.26 -4.58 -2.65
C HIS A 207 -18.81 -3.56 -3.70
N SER A 208 -18.68 -2.30 -3.30
CA SER A 208 -17.98 -1.27 -4.07
C SER A 208 -16.81 -0.73 -3.26
N PHE A 209 -15.64 -0.57 -3.87
CA PHE A 209 -14.46 -0.04 -3.20
C PHE A 209 -13.75 1.00 -4.07
N GLU A 210 -14.33 2.20 -4.07
CA GLU A 210 -14.04 3.25 -5.04
C GLU A 210 -13.09 4.31 -4.48
N PRO A 211 -12.03 4.69 -5.22
CA PRO A 211 -11.09 5.71 -4.77
C PRO A 211 -11.73 7.11 -4.81
N LEU A 212 -11.64 7.83 -3.69
CA LEU A 212 -11.97 9.25 -3.57
C LEU A 212 -10.74 10.14 -3.77
N GLN A 213 -9.56 9.65 -3.38
CA GLN A 213 -8.28 10.34 -3.54
C GLN A 213 -7.21 9.35 -3.98
N THR A 214 -6.22 9.88 -4.70
CA THR A 214 -5.12 9.08 -5.26
C THR A 214 -3.78 9.77 -5.06
N TRP A 215 -2.75 8.99 -4.79
CA TRP A 215 -1.36 9.39 -4.82
C TRP A 215 -0.64 8.73 -6.00
N THR A 216 0.18 9.52 -6.71
CA THR A 216 1.01 9.02 -7.81
C THR A 216 2.43 8.82 -7.31
N SER A 217 2.98 7.62 -7.45
CA SER A 217 4.40 7.37 -7.18
C SER A 217 5.28 8.07 -8.21
N MET A 218 6.25 8.85 -7.74
CA MET A 218 7.25 9.45 -8.62
C MET A 218 8.33 8.45 -9.05
N MET A 219 8.39 7.27 -8.42
CA MET A 219 9.39 6.25 -8.70
C MET A 219 8.92 5.29 -9.79
N THR A 220 7.66 4.89 -9.75
CA THR A 220 7.07 3.91 -10.68
C THR A 220 6.04 4.52 -11.62
N LEU A 221 5.61 5.76 -11.34
CA LEU A 221 4.53 6.47 -12.04
C LEU A 221 3.14 5.86 -11.84
N ASN A 222 3.01 4.88 -10.94
CA ASN A 222 1.75 4.24 -10.60
C ASN A 222 0.82 5.17 -9.82
N ASP A 223 -0.47 5.10 -10.16
CA ASP A 223 -1.53 5.81 -9.46
C ASP A 223 -2.17 4.84 -8.46
N TYR A 224 -2.11 5.17 -7.17
CA TYR A 224 -2.69 4.37 -6.09
C TYR A 224 -3.79 5.18 -5.42
N GLY A 225 -4.90 4.53 -5.04
CA GLY A 225 -5.84 5.17 -4.11
C GLY A 225 -5.17 5.40 -2.75
N THR A 226 -5.59 6.44 -2.05
CA THR A 226 -5.21 6.70 -0.64
C THR A 226 -6.42 7.03 0.24
N LYS A 227 -7.57 7.25 -0.38
CA LYS A 227 -8.86 7.36 0.30
C LYS A 227 -9.92 6.71 -0.55
N TRP A 228 -10.84 5.98 0.06
CA TRP A 228 -11.87 5.23 -0.63
C TRP A 228 -13.19 5.26 0.12
N THR A 229 -14.28 5.04 -0.61
CA THR A 229 -15.55 4.59 -0.05
C THR A 229 -15.67 3.08 -0.24
N LEU A 230 -15.87 2.36 0.85
CA LEU A 230 -16.18 0.94 0.87
C LEU A 230 -17.64 0.75 1.27
N VAL A 231 -18.43 0.12 0.40
CA VAL A 231 -19.81 -0.26 0.67
C VAL A 231 -19.96 -1.77 0.52
N VAL A 232 -20.55 -2.42 1.53
CA VAL A 232 -20.96 -3.84 1.48
C VAL A 232 -22.46 -3.90 1.80
N PRO A 233 -23.35 -3.86 0.78
CA PRO A 233 -24.79 -3.69 1.00
C PRO A 233 -25.43 -4.76 1.89
N GLN A 234 -25.01 -6.02 1.75
CA GLN A 234 -25.53 -7.15 2.54
C GLN A 234 -25.23 -7.03 4.04
N MET A 235 -24.22 -6.23 4.40
CA MET A 235 -23.81 -5.96 5.79
C MET A 235 -24.28 -4.58 6.27
N GLY A 236 -25.02 -3.83 5.45
CA GLY A 236 -25.35 -2.43 5.72
C GLY A 236 -24.13 -1.55 5.96
N LEU A 237 -22.96 -1.92 5.43
CA LEU A 237 -21.69 -1.26 5.66
C LEU A 237 -21.48 -0.14 4.63
N ASP A 238 -21.19 1.05 5.12
CA ASP A 238 -20.77 2.21 4.33
C ASP A 238 -19.70 2.96 5.13
N VAL A 239 -18.44 2.84 4.70
CA VAL A 239 -17.29 3.39 5.42
C VAL A 239 -16.31 4.09 4.49
N LEU A 240 -15.69 5.15 5.01
CA LEU A 240 -14.48 5.73 4.47
C LEU A 240 -13.28 4.92 4.96
N VAL A 241 -12.41 4.58 4.02
CA VAL A 241 -11.11 3.95 4.26
C VAL A 241 -10.06 4.96 3.85
N GLU A 242 -9.15 5.33 4.74
CA GLU A 242 -8.20 6.42 4.52
C GLU A 242 -6.79 6.03 4.98
N ALA A 243 -5.84 6.13 4.05
CA ALA A 243 -4.44 5.88 4.30
C ALA A 243 -3.88 6.86 5.33
N SER A 244 -3.05 6.34 6.23
CA SER A 244 -2.41 7.19 7.25
C SER A 244 -1.26 7.99 6.67
N ILE A 245 -0.63 7.45 5.62
CA ILE A 245 0.47 8.04 4.87
C ILE A 245 0.25 7.65 3.40
N ASP A 246 0.39 8.60 2.49
CA ASP A 246 0.21 8.34 1.06
C ASP A 246 1.31 7.45 0.47
N ARG A 247 2.55 7.64 0.91
CA ARG A 247 3.77 7.04 0.32
C ARG A 247 4.09 5.67 0.90
N GLN A 248 3.16 4.73 0.76
CA GLN A 248 3.31 3.34 1.21
C GLN A 248 3.47 2.37 0.01
N GLU A 249 4.20 2.78 -1.02
CA GLU A 249 4.56 1.89 -2.13
C GLU A 249 5.76 1.01 -1.78
N PHE A 250 5.54 -0.30 -1.83
CA PHE A 250 6.58 -1.32 -1.81
C PHE A 250 7.11 -1.57 -3.22
N ARG A 251 8.43 -1.64 -3.34
CA ARG A 251 9.15 -1.93 -4.57
C ARG A 251 10.20 -2.97 -4.24
N THR A 252 10.00 -4.19 -4.74
CA THR A 252 10.93 -5.29 -4.54
C THR A 252 11.11 -6.07 -5.84
N LEU A 253 12.34 -6.54 -6.07
CA LEU A 253 12.67 -7.45 -7.16
C LEU A 253 11.85 -8.75 -7.11
N CYS A 254 11.43 -9.19 -5.92
CA CYS A 254 10.62 -10.40 -5.74
C CYS A 254 9.22 -10.28 -6.36
N ALA A 255 8.60 -9.10 -6.24
CA ALA A 255 7.31 -8.83 -6.86
C ALA A 255 7.43 -8.51 -8.36
N GLY A 256 8.60 -8.01 -8.80
CA GLY A 256 8.85 -7.59 -10.18
C GLY A 256 8.05 -6.35 -10.62
N ARG A 257 7.32 -5.73 -9.69
CA ARG A 257 6.48 -4.54 -9.88
C ARG A 257 6.32 -3.80 -8.55
N GLY A 258 6.04 -2.50 -8.64
CA GLY A 258 5.62 -1.73 -7.47
C GLY A 258 4.20 -2.10 -7.05
N TYR A 259 3.91 -2.10 -5.76
CA TYR A 259 2.54 -2.22 -5.26
C TYR A 259 2.40 -1.35 -4.01
N TRP A 260 1.18 -0.95 -3.72
CA TRP A 260 0.91 -0.11 -2.56
C TRP A 260 0.34 -0.99 -1.47
N GLU A 261 0.94 -0.97 -0.29
CA GLU A 261 0.48 -1.72 0.87
C GLU A 261 0.58 -0.81 2.07
N GLY A 262 -0.56 -0.45 2.64
CA GLY A 262 -0.56 0.63 3.62
C GLY A 262 -1.64 0.54 4.66
N ARG A 263 -1.27 1.01 5.86
CA ARG A 263 -2.15 1.12 7.02
C ARG A 263 -3.22 2.17 6.77
N VAL A 264 -4.46 1.77 6.96
CA VAL A 264 -5.65 2.62 6.80
C VAL A 264 -6.41 2.77 8.11
N SER A 265 -7.10 3.89 8.24
CA SER A 265 -8.13 4.13 9.24
C SER A 265 -9.50 4.01 8.59
N ILE A 266 -10.48 3.55 9.37
CA ILE A 266 -11.84 3.30 8.89
C ILE A 266 -12.80 4.10 9.75
N THR A 267 -13.75 4.78 9.10
CA THR A 267 -14.84 5.50 9.77
C THR A 267 -16.11 5.43 8.94
N GLY A 268 -17.26 5.27 9.57
CA GLY A 268 -18.54 5.27 8.85
C GLY A 268 -19.61 4.55 9.65
N THR A 269 -20.45 3.78 8.98
CA THR A 269 -21.58 3.07 9.61
C THR A 269 -21.71 1.63 9.14
N MET A 270 -22.26 0.80 10.03
CA MET A 270 -22.74 -0.55 9.76
C MET A 270 -24.17 -0.66 10.29
N ASP A 271 -25.13 -0.97 9.42
CA ASP A 271 -26.57 -0.93 9.71
C ASP A 271 -27.01 0.42 10.34
N GLY A 272 -26.44 1.52 9.85
CA GLY A 272 -26.69 2.88 10.36
C GLY A 272 -26.05 3.19 11.72
N THR A 273 -25.36 2.23 12.35
CA THR A 273 -24.64 2.44 13.61
C THR A 273 -23.20 2.88 13.33
N PRO A 274 -22.68 3.93 13.98
CA PRO A 274 -21.30 4.36 13.79
C PRO A 274 -20.28 3.27 14.10
N VAL A 275 -19.32 3.08 13.20
CA VAL A 275 -18.16 2.21 13.38
C VAL A 275 -16.88 2.95 13.02
N SER A 276 -15.80 2.58 13.70
CA SER A 276 -14.44 3.01 13.37
C SER A 276 -13.53 1.79 13.36
N GLY A 277 -12.33 1.89 12.81
CA GLY A 277 -11.42 0.75 12.80
C GLY A 277 -10.07 1.05 12.20
N LEU A 278 -9.27 -0.01 12.16
CA LEU A 278 -7.96 -0.04 11.50
C LEU A 278 -7.96 -1.15 10.45
N GLY A 279 -7.05 -1.06 9.50
CA GLY A 279 -6.90 -2.08 8.48
C GLY A 279 -5.68 -1.85 7.61
N PHE A 280 -5.57 -2.67 6.58
CA PHE A 280 -4.59 -2.50 5.51
C PHE A 280 -5.31 -2.50 4.16
N VAL A 281 -4.76 -1.78 3.21
CA VAL A 281 -5.13 -1.92 1.80
C VAL A 281 -3.88 -2.33 1.04
N GLU A 282 -4.01 -3.38 0.24
CA GLU A 282 -3.03 -3.76 -0.77
C GLU A 282 -3.61 -3.42 -2.15
N ASN A 283 -2.84 -2.74 -2.98
CA ASN A 283 -3.22 -2.37 -4.33
C ASN A 283 -2.07 -2.67 -5.28
N VAL A 284 -2.29 -3.67 -6.12
CA VAL A 284 -1.35 -4.14 -7.13
C VAL A 284 -1.91 -3.74 -8.50
N PRO A 285 -1.42 -2.64 -9.09
CA PRO A 285 -1.98 -2.10 -10.32
C PRO A 285 -1.50 -2.89 -11.53
N ALA A 286 -2.24 -2.73 -12.63
CA ALA A 286 -1.76 -3.05 -13.96
C ALA A 286 -0.56 -2.14 -14.33
N GLN A 287 0.55 -2.72 -14.78
CA GLN A 287 1.80 -1.99 -15.06
C GLN A 287 2.34 -2.17 -16.47
N PHE A 288 1.86 -3.13 -17.25
CA PHE A 288 2.45 -3.39 -18.55
C PHE A 288 2.17 -2.25 -19.53
N VAL A 289 3.18 -1.41 -19.73
CA VAL A 289 3.20 -0.45 -20.82
C VAL A 289 3.90 -1.08 -22.02
N THR A 290 3.12 -1.69 -22.91
CA THR A 290 3.67 -2.41 -24.09
C THR A 290 4.29 -1.50 -25.15
N LYS A 291 4.05 -0.19 -25.09
CA LYS A 291 4.59 0.81 -26.04
C LYS A 291 5.34 1.91 -25.30
N PHE A 292 6.65 2.03 -25.53
CA PHE A 292 7.49 3.07 -24.93
C PHE A 292 6.94 4.49 -25.09
N GLU A 293 6.29 4.79 -26.21
CA GLU A 293 5.63 6.09 -26.42
C GLU A 293 4.53 6.38 -25.39
N ASN A 294 3.76 5.36 -24.97
CA ASN A 294 2.73 5.52 -23.96
C ASN A 294 3.35 5.82 -22.59
N TYR A 295 4.50 5.18 -22.30
CA TYR A 295 5.28 5.47 -21.09
C TYR A 295 5.78 6.93 -21.09
N MET A 296 6.36 7.39 -22.19
CA MET A 296 6.82 8.78 -22.31
C MET A 296 5.68 9.79 -22.23
N LYS A 297 4.53 9.50 -22.84
CA LYS A 297 3.32 10.34 -22.70
C LYS A 297 2.83 10.37 -21.25
N ARG A 298 2.87 9.24 -20.53
CA ARG A 298 2.53 9.17 -19.11
C ARG A 298 3.45 10.05 -18.27
N ILE A 299 4.77 9.98 -18.49
CA ILE A 299 5.74 10.88 -17.83
C ILE A 299 5.36 12.33 -18.08
N GLY A 300 5.20 12.75 -19.34
CA GLY A 300 4.88 14.14 -19.67
C GLY A 300 3.60 14.64 -19.00
N ARG A 301 2.54 13.81 -18.99
CA ARG A 301 1.27 14.11 -18.30
C ARG A 301 1.46 14.27 -16.79
N LEU A 302 2.17 13.34 -16.15
CA LEU A 302 2.40 13.36 -14.70
C LEU A 302 3.29 14.52 -14.28
N THR A 303 4.36 14.79 -15.03
CA THR A 303 5.19 15.98 -14.81
C THR A 303 4.35 17.25 -14.91
N GLY A 304 3.48 17.38 -15.92
CA GLY A 304 2.56 18.51 -16.02
C GLY A 304 1.64 18.65 -14.80
N LYS A 305 1.08 17.53 -14.31
CA LYS A 305 0.25 17.49 -13.10
C LYS A 305 1.03 17.94 -11.85
N GLU A 306 2.23 17.41 -11.61
CA GLU A 306 3.04 17.81 -10.45
C GLU A 306 3.51 19.26 -10.54
N VAL A 307 3.90 19.72 -11.73
CA VAL A 307 4.23 21.13 -11.96
C VAL A 307 3.03 22.02 -11.66
N SER A 308 1.81 21.62 -12.04
CA SER A 308 0.59 22.39 -11.75
C SER A 308 0.27 22.50 -10.26
N LYS A 309 0.74 21.56 -9.43
CA LYS A 309 0.61 21.65 -7.97
C LYS A 309 1.55 22.70 -7.37
N LEU A 310 2.71 22.92 -7.96
CA LEU A 310 3.68 23.95 -7.51
C LEU A 310 3.44 25.29 -8.21
N TYR A 311 2.82 25.26 -9.38
CA TYR A 311 2.44 26.41 -10.17
C TYR A 311 0.95 26.27 -10.51
N PRO A 312 0.03 26.70 -9.63
CA PRO A 312 -1.41 26.61 -9.90
C PRO A 312 -1.83 27.63 -10.96
N ASP A 313 -3.09 27.58 -11.42
CA ASP A 313 -3.64 28.56 -12.38
C ASP A 313 -3.95 29.92 -11.75
N HIS A 314 -4.03 29.98 -10.42
CA HIS A 314 -4.18 31.20 -9.64
C HIS A 314 -3.88 30.89 -8.17
N LEU A 315 -3.54 31.93 -7.41
CA LEU A 315 -3.45 31.86 -5.95
C LEU A 315 -4.85 32.16 -5.38
N ILE A 316 -5.39 31.25 -4.58
CA ILE A 316 -6.79 31.31 -4.11
C ILE A 316 -6.93 32.31 -2.96
N ASP A 317 -6.05 32.18 -1.97
CA ASP A 317 -5.98 33.03 -0.80
C ASP A 317 -4.53 33.07 -0.27
N SER A 318 -4.30 33.84 0.79
CA SER A 318 -3.00 34.01 1.40
C SER A 318 -2.42 32.70 1.98
N ARG A 319 -3.28 31.78 2.43
CA ARG A 319 -2.84 30.47 2.94
C ARG A 319 -2.36 29.59 1.80
N HIS A 320 -3.16 29.44 0.75
CA HIS A 320 -2.79 28.71 -0.45
C HIS A 320 -1.50 29.28 -1.06
N ALA A 321 -1.36 30.61 -1.14
CA ALA A 321 -0.14 31.26 -1.62
C ALA A 321 1.09 30.93 -0.77
N MET A 322 0.93 30.90 0.56
CA MET A 322 2.02 30.56 1.47
C MET A 322 2.45 29.11 1.31
N GLU A 323 1.49 28.20 1.18
CA GLU A 323 1.73 26.76 1.04
C GLU A 323 2.51 26.47 -0.24
N ILE A 324 2.12 27.10 -1.34
CA ILE A 324 2.75 26.93 -2.65
C ILE A 324 4.16 27.54 -2.70
N MET A 325 4.37 28.71 -2.09
CA MET A 325 5.69 29.34 -2.03
C MET A 325 6.65 28.68 -1.04
N GLY A 326 6.17 27.72 -0.23
CA GLY A 326 7.01 26.96 0.70
C GLY A 326 7.63 27.82 1.81
N PHE A 327 6.97 28.92 2.22
CA PHE A 327 7.52 29.79 3.27
C PHE A 327 7.63 29.10 4.63
N GLN A 328 6.86 28.03 4.86
CA GLN A 328 7.01 27.13 6.01
C GLN A 328 6.62 25.70 5.62
N SER A 329 7.31 24.73 6.18
CA SER A 329 6.91 23.32 6.09
C SER A 329 5.79 22.99 7.09
N GLN A 330 4.94 22.01 6.77
CA GLN A 330 3.91 21.53 7.70
C GLN A 330 4.50 21.04 9.04
N ALA A 331 5.71 20.46 9.01
CA ALA A 331 6.43 20.01 10.20
C ALA A 331 6.83 21.19 11.10
N GLU A 332 7.26 22.33 10.53
CA GLU A 332 7.57 23.54 11.29
C GLU A 332 6.32 24.20 11.88
N MET A 333 5.18 24.09 11.20
CA MET A 333 3.89 24.59 11.72
C MET A 333 3.36 23.72 12.88
N ALA A 334 3.61 22.41 12.85
CA ALA A 334 3.14 21.47 13.87
C ALA A 334 3.97 21.49 15.17
N THR A 335 5.22 21.97 15.11
CA THR A 335 6.18 21.88 16.23
C THR A 335 6.43 23.20 16.96
N LYS A 336 5.92 24.34 16.46
CA LYS A 336 6.13 25.65 17.09
C LYS A 336 5.01 26.01 18.08
N PRO A 337 5.33 26.50 19.29
CA PRO A 337 4.32 26.95 20.25
C PRO A 337 3.50 28.13 19.71
N LEU A 338 2.21 28.15 20.02
CA LEU A 338 1.29 29.29 19.81
C LEU A 338 1.50 30.39 20.87
N ASP A 339 2.74 30.66 21.29
CA ASP A 339 3.01 31.83 22.11
C ASP A 339 3.21 33.05 21.19
N GLY A 340 2.60 34.18 21.56
CA GLY A 340 2.45 35.37 20.69
C GLY A 340 3.75 36.12 20.34
N THR A 341 4.90 35.44 20.37
CA THR A 341 6.22 35.99 20.04
C THR A 341 6.64 35.74 18.58
N TYR A 342 5.91 34.91 17.83
CA TYR A 342 6.18 34.63 16.42
C TYR A 342 5.26 35.42 15.47
N LEU A 343 5.84 35.95 14.38
CA LEU A 343 5.09 36.58 13.28
C LEU A 343 4.25 35.52 12.55
N SER A 344 3.02 35.88 12.17
CA SER A 344 2.14 35.01 11.37
C SER A 344 2.88 34.52 10.11
N PRO A 345 2.85 33.20 9.82
CA PRO A 345 3.44 32.68 8.58
C PRO A 345 2.75 33.22 7.32
N LEU A 346 1.52 33.69 7.47
CA LEU A 346 0.73 34.29 6.39
C LEU A 346 1.09 35.76 6.15
N ARG A 347 1.88 36.42 7.00
CA ARG A 347 2.10 37.87 6.93
C ARG A 347 2.56 38.34 5.55
N PHE A 348 3.47 37.60 4.91
CA PHE A 348 3.94 37.96 3.56
C PHE A 348 2.83 37.85 2.51
N THR A 349 1.93 36.88 2.64
CA THR A 349 0.88 36.59 1.66
C THR A 349 -0.45 37.27 1.96
N GLU A 350 -0.68 37.71 3.20
CA GLU A 350 -1.81 38.53 3.63
C GLU A 350 -1.70 39.96 3.09
N ASP A 351 -0.51 40.55 3.16
CA ASP A 351 -0.27 41.93 2.72
C ASP A 351 0.05 42.02 1.21
N ALA A 352 0.16 40.89 0.51
CA ALA A 352 0.52 40.85 -0.90
C ALA A 352 -0.68 40.83 -1.85
N ARG A 353 -0.50 41.51 -2.99
CA ARG A 353 -1.40 41.40 -4.14
C ARG A 353 -1.17 40.05 -4.83
N LEU A 354 -2.00 39.07 -4.51
CA LEU A 354 -1.89 37.69 -5.02
C LEU A 354 -1.94 37.61 -6.55
N ASP A 355 -2.69 38.50 -7.20
CA ASP A 355 -2.74 38.63 -8.66
C ASP A 355 -1.40 39.07 -9.26
N VAL A 356 -0.75 40.05 -8.63
CA VAL A 356 0.58 40.54 -9.04
C VAL A 356 1.65 39.49 -8.76
N LEU A 357 1.60 38.82 -7.61
CA LEU A 357 2.49 37.69 -7.30
C LEU A 357 2.34 36.58 -8.35
N TYR A 358 1.10 36.23 -8.70
CA TYR A 358 0.80 35.24 -9.72
C TYR A 358 1.40 35.65 -11.07
N GLU A 359 1.12 36.86 -11.54
CA GLU A 359 1.57 37.36 -12.84
C GLU A 359 3.09 37.32 -13.01
N HIS A 360 3.85 37.61 -11.94
CA HIS A 360 5.31 37.69 -12.02
C HIS A 360 6.04 36.39 -11.71
N TYR A 361 5.52 35.55 -10.80
CA TYR A 361 6.23 34.35 -10.35
C TYR A 361 5.65 33.04 -10.90
N PHE A 362 4.37 33.02 -11.24
CA PHE A 362 3.66 31.80 -11.61
C PHE A 362 3.34 31.74 -13.10
N ALA A 363 2.75 32.81 -13.64
CA ALA A 363 2.32 32.87 -15.04
C ALA A 363 3.45 32.60 -16.06
N PRO A 364 4.71 33.06 -15.88
CA PRO A 364 5.78 32.75 -16.82
C PRO A 364 6.13 31.25 -16.88
N VAL A 365 6.08 30.56 -15.73
CA VAL A 365 6.35 29.12 -15.66
C VAL A 365 5.16 28.32 -16.22
N ARG A 366 3.92 28.71 -15.92
CA ARG A 366 2.71 28.14 -16.56
C ARG A 366 2.78 28.27 -18.07
N HIS A 367 3.13 29.46 -18.58
CA HIS A 367 3.28 29.72 -20.01
C HIS A 367 4.26 28.75 -20.71
N LEU A 368 5.36 28.39 -20.05
CA LEU A 368 6.31 27.41 -20.56
C LEU A 368 5.79 25.97 -20.49
N THR A 369 5.10 25.63 -19.40
CA THR A 369 4.71 24.25 -19.08
C THR A 369 3.41 23.83 -19.77
N ASP A 370 2.46 24.75 -19.95
CA ASP A 370 1.19 24.52 -20.67
C ASP A 370 1.37 24.31 -22.17
N ARG A 371 2.49 24.77 -22.75
CA ARG A 371 2.81 24.59 -24.16
C ARG A 371 3.29 23.17 -24.51
N GLY A 372 3.35 22.26 -23.53
CA GLY A 372 3.65 20.84 -23.76
C GLY A 372 5.05 20.58 -24.34
N GLY A 373 6.02 21.47 -24.07
CA GLY A 373 7.43 21.28 -24.42
C GLY A 373 7.79 21.33 -25.91
N LYS A 374 6.84 21.59 -26.82
CA LYS A 374 7.12 21.63 -28.27
C LYS A 374 7.68 22.96 -28.78
N SER A 375 7.84 23.99 -27.94
CA SER A 375 8.15 25.35 -28.40
C SER A 375 9.62 25.76 -28.36
N TRP A 376 10.56 24.84 -28.15
CA TRP A 376 12.00 25.14 -28.21
C TRP A 376 12.73 24.56 -29.44
N ARG A 377 11.98 23.89 -30.32
CA ARG A 377 12.47 23.43 -31.64
C ARG A 377 11.51 23.89 -32.73
N SER A 378 11.59 25.17 -33.07
CA SER A 378 11.13 25.72 -34.34
C SER A 378 12.10 26.78 -34.79
#